data_AF-A0A7V2RPS1-F1
#
_entry.id   AF-A0A7V2RPS1-F1
#
_cell.length_a   1.000
_cell.length_b   1.000
_cell.length_c   1.000
_cell.angle_alpha   90.00
_cell.angle_beta   90.00
_cell.angle_gamma   90.00
#
_symmetry.space_group_name_H-M   'P 1'
#
loop_
_entity.id
_entity.type
_entity.pdbx_description
1 polymer ?
#
loop_
_entity_poly.entity_id
_entity_poly.type
_entity_poly.pdbx_seq_one_letter_code
_entity_poly.pdbx_strand_id
1 'polypeptide(L)' 'MNSPVLKNPLTELQMELLELFARKVSNEDLKQLRLLFSNYFAQKAMSEMEKVWEERGHTEETEKEWLKEHMRTPYKR' A
#
# COMPACT_ATOMS: atom_id res chain seq x y z
N MET A 1 -25.46 14.61 -28.54
CA MET A 1 -24.64 14.95 -27.36
C MET A 1 -23.73 13.77 -27.08
N ASN A 2 -22.43 13.91 -27.30
CA ASN A 2 -21.47 12.81 -27.18
C ASN A 2 -21.06 12.63 -25.72
N SER A 3 -21.61 11.63 -25.04
CA SER A 3 -21.08 11.18 -23.75
C SER A 3 -19.76 10.44 -23.98
N PRO A 4 -18.70 10.68 -23.18
CA PRO A 4 -17.45 9.95 -23.34
C PRO A 4 -17.68 8.51 -22.87
N VAL A 5 -17.66 7.56 -23.81
CA VAL A 5 -17.67 6.13 -23.52
C VAL A 5 -16.34 5.81 -22.83
N LEU A 6 -16.40 5.43 -21.55
CA LEU A 6 -15.22 4.97 -20.81
C LEU A 6 -14.63 3.75 -21.54
N LYS A 7 -13.45 3.92 -22.14
CA LYS A 7 -12.78 2.94 -23.01
C LYS A 7 -12.12 1.76 -22.26
N ASN A 8 -12.55 1.47 -21.03
CA ASN A 8 -12.10 0.30 -20.29
C ASN A 8 -13.26 -0.20 -19.40
N PRO A 9 -13.67 -1.48 -19.49
CA PRO A 9 -14.62 -2.04 -18.53
C PRO A 9 -13.97 -1.98 -17.15
N LEU A 10 -14.74 -1.49 -16.16
CA LEU A 10 -14.32 -1.49 -14.77
C LEU A 10 -14.00 -2.92 -14.32
N THR A 11 -13.00 -3.07 -13.44
CA THR A 11 -12.71 -4.36 -12.83
C THR A 11 -13.87 -4.80 -11.93
N GLU A 12 -13.98 -6.10 -11.65
CA GLU A 12 -15.00 -6.64 -10.73
C GLU A 12 -14.98 -5.90 -9.38
N LEU A 13 -13.80 -5.67 -8.81
CA LEU A 13 -13.63 -4.88 -7.58
C LEU A 13 -14.17 -3.45 -7.72
N GLN A 14 -13.91 -2.78 -8.85
CA GLN A 14 -14.42 -1.43 -9.08
C GLN A 14 -15.95 -1.42 -9.16
N MET A 15 -16.56 -2.45 -9.77
CA MET A 15 -18.02 -2.60 -9.83
C MET A 15 -18.63 -2.86 -8.45
N GLU A 16 -18.05 -3.76 -7.66
CA GLU A 16 -18.51 -4.03 -6.29
C GLU A 16 -18.43 -2.79 -5.40
N LEU A 17 -17.35 -2.00 -5.52
CA LEU A 17 -17.22 -0.74 -4.81
C LEU A 17 -18.30 0.26 -5.22
N LEU A 18 -18.64 0.35 -6.51
CA LEU A 18 -19.73 1.22 -6.97
C LEU A 18 -21.09 0.79 -6.41
N GLU A 19 -21.37 -0.51 -6.34
CA GLU A 19 -22.59 -1.03 -5.72
C GLU A 19 -22.65 -0.72 -4.21
N LEU A 20 -21.51 -0.85 -3.52
CA LEU A 20 -21.37 -0.48 -2.10
C LEU A 20 -21.61 1.04 -1.89
N PHE A 21 -21.08 1.88 -2.78
CA PHE A 21 -21.22 3.33 -2.76
C PHE A 21 -22.56 3.85 -3.31
N ALA A 22 -23.43 3.00 -3.85
CA ALA A 22 -24.76 3.39 -4.29
C ALA A 22 -25.63 3.88 -3.12
N ARG A 23 -25.25 3.54 -1.88
CA ARG A 23 -25.80 4.11 -0.65
C ARG A 23 -25.09 5.42 -0.33
N LYS A 24 -25.81 6.42 0.21
CA LYS A 24 -25.17 7.67 0.66
C LYS A 24 -24.10 7.36 1.71
N VAL A 25 -22.84 7.45 1.31
CA VAL A 25 -21.68 7.37 2.19
C VAL A 25 -21.36 8.78 2.67
N SER A 26 -21.22 8.97 3.98
CA SER A 26 -20.77 10.26 4.50
C SER A 26 -19.30 10.49 4.16
N ASN A 27 -18.85 11.75 4.16
CA ASN A 27 -17.42 12.05 3.96
C ASN A 27 -16.52 11.36 5.02
N GLU A 28 -17.06 11.13 6.22
CA GLU A 28 -16.35 10.45 7.31
C GLU A 28 -16.20 8.95 7.02
N ASP A 29 -17.27 8.29 6.58
CA ASP A 29 -17.21 6.87 6.21
C ASP A 29 -16.24 6.65 5.04
N LEU A 30 -16.23 7.56 4.05
CA LEU A 30 -15.27 7.50 2.95
C LEU A 30 -13.82 7.63 3.44
N LYS A 31 -13.57 8.46 4.46
CA LYS A 31 -12.25 8.59 5.09
C LYS A 31 -11.86 7.30 5.83
N GLN A 32 -12.79 6.69 6.55
CA GLN A 32 -12.55 5.42 7.24
C GLN A 32 -12.26 4.28 6.26
N LEU A 33 -12.97 4.21 5.14
CA LEU A 33 -12.70 3.22 4.08
C LEU A 33 -11.31 3.40 3.46
N ARG A 34 -10.89 4.64 3.20
CA ARG A 34 -9.51 4.91 2.75
C ARG A 34 -8.49 4.43 3.77
N LEU A 35 -8.73 4.69 5.06
CA LEU A 35 -7.84 4.22 6.13
C LEU A 35 -7.78 2.70 6.19
N LEU A 36 -8.93 2.02 6.05
CA LEU A 36 -9.01 0.56 6.03
C LEU A 36 -8.17 -0.03 4.88
N PHE A 37 -8.29 0.53 3.67
CA PHE A 37 -7.49 0.09 2.52
C PHE A 37 -5.99 0.35 2.74
N SER A 38 -5.62 1.53 3.24
CA SER A 38 -4.22 1.85 3.55
C SER A 38 -3.63 0.87 4.56
N ASN A 39 -4.37 0.54 5.61
CA ASN A 39 -3.93 -0.42 6.63
C ASN A 39 -3.76 -1.83 6.05
N TYR A 40 -4.69 -2.28 5.21
CA TYR A 40 -4.60 -3.58 4.54
C TYR A 40 -3.34 -3.67 3.67
N PHE A 41 -3.09 -2.66 2.84
CA PHE A 41 -1.90 -2.66 1.98
C PHE A 41 -0.59 -2.51 2.77
N ALA A 42 -0.58 -1.75 3.87
CA ALA A 42 0.57 -1.65 4.75
C ALA A 42 0.90 -2.99 5.42
N GLN A 43 -0.10 -3.69 5.95
CA GLN A 43 0.08 -5.03 6.53
C GLN A 43 0.58 -6.04 5.51
N LYS A 44 0.01 -6.00 4.29
CA LYS A 44 0.49 -6.85 3.20
C LYS A 44 1.94 -6.56 2.85
N ALA A 45 2.32 -5.30 2.72
CA ALA A 45 3.70 -4.91 2.45
C ALA A 45 4.67 -5.35 3.55
N MET A 46 4.29 -5.22 4.82
CA MET A 46 5.08 -5.70 5.96
C MET A 46 5.28 -7.22 5.90
N SER A 47 4.21 -7.99 5.62
CA SER A 47 4.31 -9.44 5.51
C SER A 47 5.20 -9.89 4.35
N GLU A 48 5.13 -9.22 3.20
CA GLU A 48 6.05 -9.52 2.08
C GLU A 48 7.50 -9.14 2.43
N MET A 49 7.73 -8.05 3.16
CA MET A 49 9.06 -7.67 3.64
C MET A 49 9.64 -8.72 4.59
N GLU A 50 8.82 -9.25 5.49
CA GLU A 50 9.22 -10.32 6.42
C GLU A 50 9.61 -11.60 5.67
N LYS A 51 8.87 -12.00 4.63
CA LYS A 51 9.27 -13.12 3.77
C LYS A 51 10.63 -12.89 3.10
N VAL A 52 10.82 -11.71 2.52
CA VAL A 52 12.11 -11.35 1.88
C VAL A 52 13.24 -11.33 2.91
N TRP A 53 12.95 -10.92 4.14
CA TRP A 53 13.90 -10.91 5.25
C TRP A 53 14.37 -12.33 5.58
N GLU A 54 13.43 -13.26 5.73
CA GLU A 54 13.73 -14.67 5.98
C GLU A 54 14.43 -15.36 4.80
N GLU A 55 13.96 -15.15 3.57
CA GLU A 55 14.55 -15.73 2.36
C GLU A 55 16.02 -15.33 2.15
N ARG A 56 16.38 -14.11 2.58
CA ARG A 56 17.75 -13.60 2.53
C ARG A 56 18.59 -14.03 3.73
N GLY A 57 18.02 -14.79 4.67
CA GLY A 57 18.69 -15.23 5.88
C GLY A 57 19.10 -14.08 6.79
N HIS A 58 18.38 -12.95 6.74
CA HIS A 58 18.68 -11.82 7.61
C HIS A 58 18.33 -12.16 9.07
N THR A 59 19.25 -11.87 9.98
CA THR A 59 19.10 -12.15 11.41
C THR A 59 19.23 -10.85 12.23
N GLU A 60 19.09 -10.95 13.56
CA GLU A 60 19.40 -9.84 14.46
C GLU A 60 20.84 -9.32 14.28
N GLU A 61 21.78 -10.17 13.88
CA GLU A 61 23.15 -9.77 13.55
C GLU A 61 23.20 -8.88 12.31
N THR A 62 22.40 -9.21 11.27
CA THR A 62 22.26 -8.36 10.08
C THR A 62 21.73 -6.98 10.45
N GLU A 63 20.73 -6.91 11.33
CA GLU A 63 20.20 -5.63 11.82
C GLU A 63 21.29 -4.82 12.55
N LYS A 64 22.04 -5.47 13.46
CA LYS A 64 23.14 -4.84 14.21
C LYS A 64 24.27 -4.36 13.29
N GLU A 65 24.51 -5.05 12.17
CA GLU A 65 25.48 -4.66 11.16
C GLU A 65 25.00 -3.41 10.40
N TRP A 66 23.76 -3.43 9.88
CA TRP A 66 23.20 -2.31 9.13
C TRP A 66 23.05 -1.03 9.98
N LEU A 67 22.72 -1.16 11.27
CA LEU A 67 22.68 -0.03 12.21
C LEU A 67 24.05 0.67 12.38
N LYS A 68 25.15 -0.04 12.12
CA LYS A 68 26.52 0.51 12.18
C LYS A 68 26.98 1.06 10.84
N GLU A 69 26.31 0.75 9.74
CA GLU A 69 26.68 1.27 8.44
C GLU A 69 26.44 2.78 8.36
N HIS A 70 27.32 3.48 7.65
CA HIS A 70 27.20 4.91 7.38
C HIS A 70 26.79 5.12 5.93
N MET A 71 25.60 4.63 5.57
CA MET A 71 25.03 4.69 4.21
C MET A 71 24.53 6.09 3.80
N ARG A 72 24.88 7.12 4.57
CA ARG A 72 24.55 8.51 4.24
C ARG A 72 25.51 9.02 3.17
N THR A 73 25.00 9.86 2.27
CA THR A 73 25.81 10.52 1.25
C THR A 73 26.94 11.33 1.91
N PRO A 74 28.22 11.11 1.55
CA PRO A 74 29.31 11.88 2.14
C PRO A 74 29.23 13.35 1.70
N TYR A 75 29.34 14.26 2.67
CA TYR A 75 29.43 15.69 2.38
C TYR A 75 30.81 16.01 1.79
N LYS A 76 30.84 16.52 0.57
CA LYS A 76 32.04 17.16 0.01
C LYS A 76 32.22 18.50 0.71
N ARG A 77 33.37 18.71 1.35
CA ARG A 77 33.80 20.04 1.82
C ARG A 77 34.37 20.84 0.66
#